data_AF-A0A970Z810-F1
#
_entry.id   AF-A0A970Z810-F1
#
_cell.length_a   1.000
_cell.length_b   1.000
_cell.length_c   1.000
_cell.angle_alpha   90.00
_cell.angle_beta   90.00
_cell.angle_gamma   90.00
#
_symmetry.space_group_name_H-M   'P 1'
#
loop_
_entity.id
_entity.type
_entity.pdbx_description
1 polymer ?
#
loop_
_entity_poly.entity_id
_entity_poly.type
_entity_poly.pdbx_seq_one_letter_code
_entity_poly.pdbx_strand_id
1 'polypeptide(L)'
;MTGQPPSAVPEGAAASGQQASSADGQWHRTHPLSPVIRLWQVIVVVLYFLVQDVGQGMAQGEGGLPVQGDGAGFGGRSVAFGTLGLFLVLLVGGLLSGISWRMTRFRVSSEALELHSGVISRQQRRARLDRLQAVDVVQPFVARLVGLAKLKLEVAGGGDSKIELAFLREAEAQRLRNTLLARAAGLHYETEEAPQAPERQVLDVPTSRLLASLALSGSLVTAVLIMVGMVTTAVITRSTMVFGLTIPALLGVLLPTAGLLWGRFNLGFGFRVALSPDGVRLRHGLLEQRAQTLPPGRVQAVRVDQPLLWRGVDWWRVRVNVAGYVGATPSGADSENTLLPVGTRQDALAVLALVLPDLGELEVAGELGGGDAVRSTTGDAVRSTPQEVVEAGLTGTGSGGGFVNSPRPARWLDPLAWRRSGFRVTGNAVLLRRGRLLRQLDLLPHARIQSCGLAQGPLQRRLGLVSFALHSPPGPVTPGLPHLAEAVGARLLAEQIDRSRQARAQAGPERWMEASPNRLRRDEVPAQDGSPVLPEPSAQAEAPAQAETPAQAETPAQAETPPSPGVR
;
A
#
# COMPACT_ATOMS: atom_id res chain seq x y z
N MET A 1 58.37 -22.17 -47.23
CA MET A 1 57.21 -21.28 -47.02
C MET A 1 56.09 -22.15 -46.46
N THR A 2 56.01 -22.37 -45.15
CA THR A 2 55.48 -21.51 -44.05
C THR A 2 53.98 -21.69 -43.84
N GLY A 3 53.62 -22.20 -42.64
CA GLY A 3 52.34 -22.02 -41.90
C GLY A 3 51.14 -22.81 -42.45
N GLN A 4 50.21 -23.37 -41.67
CA GLN A 4 49.91 -23.31 -40.23
C GLN A 4 48.71 -24.27 -39.97
N PRO A 5 48.64 -25.05 -38.87
CA PRO A 5 47.43 -25.78 -38.46
C PRO A 5 46.59 -24.94 -37.45
N PRO A 6 45.39 -25.41 -37.03
CA PRO A 6 44.12 -24.72 -37.15
C PRO A 6 43.92 -23.57 -36.14
N SER A 7 43.12 -22.57 -36.54
CA SER A 7 42.64 -21.51 -35.64
C SER A 7 41.69 -22.11 -34.60
N ALA A 8 42.20 -22.29 -33.38
CA ALA A 8 41.38 -22.42 -32.19
C ALA A 8 40.49 -21.19 -32.07
N VAL A 9 39.17 -21.41 -32.10
CA VAL A 9 38.20 -20.41 -31.65
C VAL A 9 38.48 -20.20 -30.16
N PRO A 10 38.66 -18.97 -29.67
CA PRO A 10 38.86 -18.75 -28.24
C PRO A 10 37.58 -19.09 -27.48
N GLU A 11 37.59 -20.25 -26.81
CA GLU A 11 36.81 -20.52 -25.60
C GLU A 11 37.21 -19.48 -24.56
N GLY A 12 36.53 -18.34 -24.54
CA GLY A 12 36.94 -17.25 -23.66
C GLY A 12 36.15 -15.97 -23.79
N ALA A 13 34.82 -16.03 -23.92
CA ALA A 13 33.97 -14.84 -23.78
C ALA A 13 32.47 -15.14 -23.53
N ALA A 14 32.10 -16.28 -22.95
CA ALA A 14 30.71 -16.60 -22.60
C ALA A 14 30.50 -16.97 -21.12
N ALA A 15 31.42 -16.55 -20.23
CA ALA A 15 31.37 -16.84 -18.80
C ALA A 15 30.96 -15.61 -17.95
N SER A 16 30.00 -14.82 -18.42
CA SER A 16 29.42 -13.72 -17.65
C SER A 16 27.90 -13.64 -17.90
N GLY A 17 27.16 -14.58 -17.32
CA GLY A 17 25.70 -14.65 -17.50
C GLY A 17 24.96 -15.70 -16.66
N GLN A 18 25.52 -16.90 -16.44
CA GLN A 18 24.94 -17.86 -15.48
C GLN A 18 25.25 -17.41 -14.04
N GLN A 19 24.46 -16.46 -13.52
CA GLN A 19 24.35 -16.33 -12.07
C GLN A 19 23.61 -17.58 -11.58
N ALA A 20 24.32 -18.47 -10.88
CA ALA A 20 23.78 -19.69 -10.28
C ALA A 20 22.46 -19.41 -9.58
N SER A 21 21.42 -20.19 -9.89
CA SER A 21 20.12 -20.09 -9.25
C SER A 21 20.26 -20.37 -7.76
N SER A 22 19.81 -19.44 -6.92
CA SER A 22 19.79 -19.64 -5.46
C SER A 22 18.66 -20.59 -4.99
N ALA A 23 17.96 -21.23 -5.94
CA ALA A 23 16.87 -22.18 -5.70
C ALA A 23 17.21 -23.65 -6.03
N ASP A 24 18.49 -23.99 -6.01
CA ASP A 24 19.10 -25.30 -6.30
C ASP A 24 19.13 -26.29 -5.11
N GLY A 25 18.60 -25.88 -3.94
CA GLY A 25 18.64 -26.67 -2.71
C GLY A 25 19.97 -26.63 -1.95
N GLN A 26 20.98 -25.91 -2.45
CA GLN A 26 22.27 -25.76 -1.80
C GLN A 26 22.28 -24.59 -0.79
N TRP A 27 23.31 -24.57 0.05
CA TRP A 27 23.50 -23.50 1.03
C TRP A 27 24.17 -22.29 0.40
N HIS A 28 23.41 -21.21 0.27
CA HIS A 28 23.87 -19.92 -0.23
C HIS A 28 24.09 -18.93 0.91
N ARG A 29 24.91 -17.91 0.63
CA ARG A 29 25.12 -16.76 1.52
C ARG A 29 24.50 -15.52 0.91
N THR A 30 24.08 -14.61 1.77
CA THR A 30 23.64 -13.27 1.36
C THR A 30 24.82 -12.45 0.80
N HIS A 31 24.52 -11.35 0.10
CA HIS A 31 25.51 -10.50 -0.55
C HIS A 31 26.59 -10.00 0.42
N PRO A 32 27.88 -9.97 0.02
CA PRO A 32 29.00 -9.58 0.89
C PRO A 32 28.95 -8.14 1.41
N LEU A 33 28.21 -7.25 0.73
CA LEU A 33 28.00 -5.87 1.21
C LEU A 33 26.97 -5.73 2.35
N SER A 34 26.31 -6.83 2.74
CA SER A 34 25.32 -6.80 3.82
C SER A 34 25.83 -6.18 5.13
N PRO A 35 27.07 -6.44 5.59
CA PRO A 35 27.60 -5.80 6.79
C PRO A 35 27.72 -4.28 6.70
N VAL A 36 28.18 -3.78 5.55
CA VAL A 36 28.38 -2.34 5.29
C VAL A 36 27.03 -1.62 5.27
N ILE A 37 26.00 -2.23 4.66
CA ILE A 37 24.63 -1.70 4.66
C ILE A 37 24.02 -1.70 6.07
N ARG A 38 24.49 -2.50 7.02
CA ARG A 38 24.01 -2.39 8.41
C ARG A 38 24.70 -1.26 9.16
N LEU A 39 25.88 -0.82 8.72
CA LEU A 39 26.70 0.14 9.44
C LEU A 39 26.21 1.59 9.32
N TRP A 40 25.42 1.96 8.31
CA TRP A 40 24.93 3.35 8.18
C TRP A 40 24.09 3.82 9.36
N GLN A 41 23.46 2.91 10.10
CA GLN A 41 22.73 3.24 11.33
C GLN A 41 23.66 3.84 12.40
N VAL A 42 24.92 3.40 12.44
CA VAL A 42 25.94 3.98 13.32
C VAL A 42 26.19 5.44 12.94
N ILE A 43 26.27 5.75 11.63
CA ILE A 43 26.47 7.13 11.16
C ILE A 43 25.33 8.03 11.64
N VAL A 44 24.08 7.56 11.63
CA VAL A 44 22.93 8.35 12.12
C VAL A 44 23.01 8.59 13.63
N VAL A 45 23.33 7.56 14.41
CA VAL A 45 23.49 7.69 15.87
C VAL A 45 24.58 8.72 16.19
N VAL A 46 25.67 8.68 15.44
CA VAL A 46 26.81 9.56 15.61
C VAL A 46 26.48 10.98 15.22
N LEU A 47 25.78 11.17 14.09
CA LEU A 47 25.29 12.47 13.67
C LEU A 47 24.32 13.04 14.71
N TYR A 48 23.46 12.22 15.31
CA TYR A 48 22.57 12.64 16.39
C TYR A 48 23.35 13.16 17.60
N PHE A 49 24.35 12.40 18.08
CA PHE A 49 25.19 12.86 19.18
C PHE A 49 25.99 14.11 18.84
N LEU A 50 26.50 14.22 17.62
CA LEU A 50 27.19 15.41 17.13
C LEU A 50 26.27 16.65 17.14
N VAL A 51 25.03 16.50 16.67
CA VAL A 51 24.05 17.59 16.67
C VAL A 51 23.66 18.00 18.08
N GLN A 52 23.49 17.02 18.99
CA GLN A 52 23.20 17.30 20.41
C GLN A 52 24.35 18.06 21.08
N ASP A 53 25.59 17.64 20.86
CA ASP A 53 26.79 18.27 21.42
C ASP A 53 26.93 19.71 20.93
N VAL A 54 26.81 19.94 19.61
CA VAL A 54 26.82 21.29 19.02
C VAL A 54 25.66 22.15 19.53
N GLY A 55 24.46 21.57 19.67
CA GLY A 55 23.30 22.27 20.18
C GLY A 55 23.46 22.71 21.65
N GLN A 56 24.05 21.86 22.48
CA GLN A 56 24.34 22.19 23.88
C GLN A 56 25.43 23.26 24.01
N GLY A 57 26.50 23.17 23.20
CA GLY A 57 27.54 24.21 23.14
C GLY A 57 26.98 25.57 22.75
N MET A 58 26.13 25.62 21.71
CA MET A 58 25.44 26.86 21.32
C MET A 58 24.52 27.41 22.41
N ALA A 59 23.80 26.54 23.14
CA ALA A 59 22.91 26.96 24.23
C ALA A 59 23.66 27.57 25.43
N GLN A 60 24.90 27.14 25.66
CA GLN A 60 25.76 27.65 26.73
C GLN A 60 26.58 28.89 26.31
N GLY A 61 26.39 29.38 25.07
CA GLY A 61 27.15 30.51 24.53
C GLY A 61 28.56 30.13 24.04
N GLU A 62 28.91 28.85 24.05
CA GLU A 62 30.11 28.28 23.47
C GLU A 62 29.88 28.05 21.97
N GLY A 63 29.58 29.13 21.24
CA GLY A 63 29.26 29.09 19.82
C GLY A 63 30.49 28.78 18.96
N GLY A 64 30.78 27.50 18.72
CA GLY A 64 31.79 27.06 17.77
C GLY A 64 31.46 25.69 17.18
N LEU A 65 31.67 25.51 15.87
CA LEU A 65 31.90 24.18 15.31
C LEU A 65 33.12 23.58 16.04
N PRO A 66 33.21 22.25 16.27
CA PRO A 66 34.36 21.60 16.92
C PRO A 66 35.67 21.68 16.10
N VAL A 67 35.76 22.61 15.16
CA VAL A 67 36.90 22.83 14.28
C VAL A 67 37.80 23.86 14.95
N GLN A 68 38.81 23.32 15.63
CA GLN A 68 40.05 24.00 15.99
C GLN A 68 39.91 25.18 16.97
N GLY A 69 39.71 24.86 18.26
CA GLY A 69 40.18 25.74 19.33
C GLY A 69 41.62 25.36 19.69
N ASP A 70 42.58 26.25 19.42
CA ASP A 70 44.02 26.09 19.74
C ASP A 70 44.32 26.17 21.26
N GLY A 71 43.46 25.58 22.08
CA GLY A 71 43.66 25.46 23.51
C GLY A 71 43.58 24.00 23.93
N ALA A 72 44.60 23.52 24.63
CA ALA A 72 44.60 22.29 25.43
C ALA A 72 43.60 22.35 26.62
N GLY A 73 42.42 22.92 26.39
CA GLY A 73 41.28 22.96 27.30
C GLY A 73 40.29 21.84 26.97
N PHE A 74 39.35 21.64 27.88
CA PHE A 74 38.34 20.57 27.94
C PHE A 74 37.68 20.22 26.57
N GLY A 75 37.51 21.19 25.66
CA GLY A 75 36.94 21.02 24.32
C GLY A 75 37.78 20.22 23.31
N GLY A 76 39.12 20.27 23.34
CA GLY A 76 39.95 19.48 22.43
C GLY A 76 39.98 17.99 22.81
N ARG A 77 39.91 17.69 24.11
CA ARG A 77 39.87 16.31 24.64
C ARG A 77 38.51 15.68 24.39
N SER A 78 37.39 16.41 24.53
CA SER A 78 36.05 15.88 24.24
C SER A 78 35.88 15.48 22.77
N VAL A 79 36.38 16.28 21.83
CA VAL A 79 36.36 15.95 20.39
C VAL A 79 37.24 14.72 20.08
N ALA A 80 38.42 14.61 20.68
CA ALA A 80 39.30 13.45 20.51
C ALA A 80 38.68 12.15 21.10
N PHE A 81 38.07 12.22 22.29
CA PHE A 81 37.36 11.08 22.87
C PHE A 81 36.10 10.72 22.06
N GLY A 82 35.39 11.71 21.52
CA GLY A 82 34.21 11.49 20.67
C GLY A 82 34.56 10.81 19.34
N THR A 83 35.63 11.25 18.68
CA THR A 83 36.13 10.64 17.43
C THR A 83 36.72 9.25 17.64
N LEU A 84 37.45 9.03 18.74
CA LEU A 84 37.95 7.71 19.11
C LEU A 84 36.79 6.75 19.44
N GLY A 85 35.79 7.23 20.20
CA GLY A 85 34.59 6.48 20.52
C GLY A 85 33.80 6.10 19.27
N LEU A 86 33.62 7.04 18.34
CA LEU A 86 33.03 6.80 17.02
C LEU A 86 33.78 5.71 16.25
N PHE A 87 35.09 5.85 16.14
CA PHE A 87 35.92 4.88 15.44
C PHE A 87 35.79 3.48 16.05
N LEU A 88 35.83 3.38 17.39
CA LEU A 88 35.67 2.12 18.10
C LEU A 88 34.28 1.51 17.84
N VAL A 89 33.21 2.30 17.87
CA VAL A 89 31.84 1.83 17.57
C VAL A 89 31.74 1.33 16.12
N LEU A 90 32.32 2.04 15.15
CA LEU A 90 32.34 1.61 13.75
C LEU A 90 33.16 0.34 13.54
N LEU A 91 34.32 0.23 14.20
CA LEU A 91 35.20 -0.93 14.11
C LEU A 91 34.54 -2.17 14.72
N VAL A 92 34.07 -2.07 15.96
CA VAL A 92 33.39 -3.16 16.68
C VAL A 92 32.08 -3.52 15.97
N GLY A 93 31.28 -2.54 15.59
CA GLY A 93 30.04 -2.74 14.83
C GLY A 93 30.29 -3.43 13.48
N GLY A 94 31.30 -2.99 12.74
CA GLY A 94 31.72 -3.59 11.47
C GLY A 94 32.21 -5.04 11.65
N LEU A 95 33.03 -5.31 12.66
CA LEU A 95 33.51 -6.65 12.98
C LEU A 95 32.36 -7.59 13.35
N LEU A 96 31.50 -7.19 14.28
CA LEU A 96 30.33 -7.97 14.70
C LEU A 96 29.38 -8.23 13.53
N SER A 97 29.16 -7.22 12.68
CA SER A 97 28.33 -7.32 11.48
C SER A 97 28.93 -8.28 10.44
N GLY A 98 30.25 -8.24 10.25
CA GLY A 98 30.98 -9.16 9.36
C GLY A 98 30.93 -10.62 9.85
N ILE A 99 31.11 -10.84 11.16
CA ILE A 99 30.96 -12.17 11.78
C ILE A 99 29.52 -12.68 11.60
N SER A 100 28.53 -11.82 11.86
CA SER A 100 27.11 -12.14 11.68
C SER A 100 26.78 -12.54 10.25
N TRP A 101 27.29 -11.81 9.26
CA TRP A 101 27.12 -12.16 7.85
C TRP A 101 27.74 -13.51 7.50
N ARG A 102 28.96 -13.79 7.98
CA ARG A 102 29.66 -15.06 7.70
C ARG A 102 28.89 -16.28 8.23
N MET A 103 28.15 -16.10 9.32
CA MET A 103 27.30 -17.14 9.93
C MET A 103 25.90 -17.23 9.32
N THR A 104 25.47 -16.25 8.51
CA THR A 104 24.13 -16.24 7.91
C THR A 104 24.13 -17.02 6.59
N ARG A 105 23.31 -18.07 6.51
CA ARG A 105 23.18 -18.93 5.32
C ARG A 105 21.72 -19.29 5.09
N PHE A 106 21.35 -19.47 3.83
CA PHE A 106 20.00 -19.88 3.46
C PHE A 106 20.05 -20.98 2.41
N ARG A 107 19.00 -21.79 2.35
CA ARG A 107 18.78 -22.76 1.27
C ARG A 107 17.31 -22.80 0.90
N VAL A 108 17.02 -23.00 -0.38
CA VAL A 108 15.66 -23.07 -0.90
C VAL A 108 15.47 -24.43 -1.55
N SER A 109 14.76 -25.34 -0.88
CA SER A 109 14.42 -26.65 -1.43
C SER A 109 13.08 -26.61 -2.20
N SER A 110 12.62 -27.77 -2.67
CA SER A 110 11.28 -27.94 -3.25
C SER A 110 10.15 -27.76 -2.23
N GLU A 111 10.41 -27.99 -0.94
CA GLU A 111 9.38 -27.99 0.10
C GLU A 111 9.51 -26.84 1.10
N ALA A 112 10.71 -26.29 1.30
CA ALA A 112 10.96 -25.28 2.32
C ALA A 112 12.12 -24.34 2.00
N LEU A 113 11.99 -23.08 2.44
CA LEU A 113 13.10 -22.16 2.64
C LEU A 113 13.64 -22.35 4.07
N GLU A 114 14.94 -22.55 4.21
CA GLU A 114 15.62 -22.60 5.50
C GLU A 114 16.63 -21.47 5.64
N LEU A 115 16.62 -20.82 6.81
CA LEU A 115 17.53 -19.73 7.17
C LEU A 115 18.24 -20.08 8.47
N HIS A 116 19.57 -20.03 8.45
CA HIS A 116 20.43 -20.08 9.62
C HIS A 116 21.01 -18.70 9.87
N SER A 117 20.87 -18.20 11.10
CA SER A 117 21.34 -16.87 11.46
C SER A 117 21.79 -16.80 12.94
N GLY A 118 22.58 -15.78 13.26
CA GLY A 118 23.00 -15.48 14.63
C GLY A 118 24.44 -15.92 14.94
N VAL A 119 25.08 -15.18 15.84
CA VAL A 119 26.48 -15.40 16.25
C VAL A 119 26.53 -16.14 17.58
N ILE A 120 25.96 -15.53 18.64
CA ILE A 120 25.92 -16.07 20.00
C ILE A 120 24.70 -16.98 20.17
N SER A 121 23.51 -16.47 19.84
CA SER A 121 22.28 -17.25 19.78
C SER A 121 22.03 -17.69 18.34
N ARG A 122 22.26 -18.97 18.05
CA ARG A 122 22.02 -19.55 16.72
C ARG A 122 20.53 -19.82 16.56
N GLN A 123 19.95 -19.25 15.52
CA GLN A 123 18.54 -19.43 15.16
C GLN A 123 18.45 -20.15 13.82
N GLN A 124 17.66 -21.21 13.78
CA GLN A 124 17.27 -21.91 12.56
C GLN A 124 15.78 -21.68 12.34
N ARG A 125 15.42 -21.09 11.19
CA ARG A 125 14.03 -20.89 10.78
C ARG A 125 13.76 -21.68 9.51
N ARG A 126 12.64 -22.41 9.47
CA ARG A 126 12.19 -23.17 8.30
C ARG A 126 10.79 -22.71 7.91
N ALA A 127 10.69 -22.10 6.74
CA ALA A 127 9.44 -21.71 6.10
C ALA A 127 9.05 -22.79 5.09
N ARG A 128 7.96 -23.52 5.34
CA ARG A 128 7.44 -24.45 4.35
C ARG A 128 6.78 -23.66 3.20
N LEU A 129 7.04 -24.07 1.96
CA LEU A 129 6.55 -23.36 0.78
C LEU A 129 5.03 -23.49 0.62
N ASP A 130 4.43 -24.61 1.04
CA ASP A 130 2.98 -24.80 1.06
C ASP A 130 2.26 -23.85 2.04
N ARG A 131 2.98 -23.34 3.04
CA ARG A 131 2.48 -22.36 4.02
C ARG A 131 2.96 -20.95 3.75
N LEU A 132 3.71 -20.74 2.66
CA LEU A 132 4.17 -19.42 2.28
C LEU A 132 2.98 -18.57 1.86
N GLN A 133 2.82 -17.44 2.53
CA GLN A 133 1.69 -16.57 2.33
C GLN A 133 2.05 -15.39 1.43
N ALA A 134 3.10 -14.68 1.78
CA ALA A 134 3.52 -13.52 1.04
C ALA A 134 5.04 -13.48 0.89
N VAL A 135 5.47 -12.87 -0.20
CA VAL A 135 6.88 -12.59 -0.48
C VAL A 135 6.98 -11.16 -0.98
N ASP A 136 7.57 -10.30 -0.16
CA ASP A 136 7.77 -8.90 -0.47
C ASP A 136 9.23 -8.62 -0.78
N VAL A 137 9.47 -7.84 -1.83
CA VAL A 137 10.80 -7.28 -2.12
C VAL A 137 10.85 -5.89 -1.54
N VAL A 138 11.82 -5.64 -0.67
CA VAL A 138 11.98 -4.33 -0.04
C VAL A 138 13.39 -3.82 -0.31
N GLN A 139 13.51 -2.58 -0.76
CA GLN A 139 14.77 -1.93 -1.08
C GLN A 139 14.93 -0.68 -0.21
N PRO A 140 15.56 -0.81 0.97
CA PRO A 140 15.95 0.35 1.77
C PRO A 140 16.88 1.28 0.99
N PHE A 141 16.87 2.57 1.32
CA PHE A 141 17.54 3.62 0.53
C PHE A 141 19.01 3.30 0.22
N VAL A 142 19.77 2.93 1.25
CA VAL A 142 21.19 2.58 1.10
C VAL A 142 21.37 1.32 0.26
N ALA A 143 20.48 0.33 0.40
CA ALA A 143 20.52 -0.89 -0.39
C ALA A 143 20.16 -0.60 -1.87
N ARG A 144 19.18 0.28 -2.13
CA ARG A 144 18.79 0.71 -3.47
C ARG A 144 19.94 1.38 -4.21
N LEU A 145 20.72 2.22 -3.52
CA LEU A 145 21.88 2.90 -4.12
C LEU A 145 22.95 1.91 -4.63
N VAL A 146 23.05 0.73 -4.01
CA VAL A 146 24.01 -0.32 -4.38
C VAL A 146 23.36 -1.51 -5.12
N GLY A 147 22.10 -1.39 -5.56
CA GLY A 147 21.39 -2.44 -6.31
C GLY A 147 21.01 -3.68 -5.49
N LEU A 148 20.83 -3.53 -4.18
CA LEU A 148 20.52 -4.61 -3.24
C LEU A 148 19.10 -4.48 -2.66
N ALA A 149 18.49 -5.63 -2.38
CA ALA A 149 17.15 -5.76 -1.83
C ALA A 149 17.13 -6.77 -0.68
N LYS A 150 16.14 -6.66 0.21
CA LYS A 150 15.80 -7.68 1.20
C LYS A 150 14.48 -8.36 0.78
N LEU A 151 14.39 -9.66 0.98
CA LEU A 151 13.14 -10.42 0.83
C LEU A 151 12.50 -10.61 2.21
N LYS A 152 11.23 -10.25 2.33
CA LYS A 152 10.43 -10.54 3.52
C LYS A 152 9.42 -11.62 3.16
N LEU A 153 9.47 -12.73 3.89
CA LEU A 153 8.57 -13.84 3.71
C LEU A 153 7.65 -13.96 4.91
N GLU A 154 6.36 -14.10 4.63
CA GLU A 154 5.37 -14.36 5.66
C GLU A 154 4.82 -15.77 5.51
N VAL A 155 4.81 -16.52 6.60
CA VAL A 155 4.38 -17.92 6.65
C VAL A 155 3.20 -18.05 7.60
N ALA A 156 2.26 -18.93 7.28
CA ALA A 156 1.16 -19.26 8.17
C ALA A 156 1.70 -19.85 9.50
N GLY A 157 1.38 -19.24 10.65
CA GLY A 157 1.82 -19.75 11.95
C GLY A 157 1.84 -18.78 13.13
N GLY A 158 1.55 -17.49 12.94
CA GLY A 158 1.55 -16.48 14.00
C GLY A 158 2.61 -15.39 13.79
N GLY A 159 2.67 -14.41 14.70
CA GLY A 159 3.47 -13.18 14.52
C GLY A 159 4.98 -13.38 14.35
N ASP A 160 5.56 -14.44 14.92
CA ASP A 160 7.00 -14.72 14.84
C ASP A 160 7.42 -15.54 13.61
N SER A 161 6.48 -15.88 12.73
CA SER A 161 6.74 -16.72 11.54
C SER A 161 7.32 -15.94 10.35
N LYS A 162 7.73 -14.68 10.54
CA LYS A 162 8.35 -13.86 9.50
C LYS A 162 9.81 -14.28 9.30
N ILE A 163 10.22 -14.47 8.04
CA ILE A 163 11.62 -14.71 7.67
C ILE A 163 12.08 -13.53 6.81
N GLU A 164 13.18 -12.89 7.21
CA GLU A 164 13.81 -11.83 6.44
C GLU A 164 15.15 -12.32 5.89
N LEU A 165 15.28 -12.30 4.56
CA LEU A 165 16.51 -12.61 3.86
C LEU A 165 17.13 -11.31 3.34
N ALA A 166 18.22 -10.87 3.98
CA ALA A 166 18.87 -9.60 3.67
C ALA A 166 20.39 -9.78 3.57
N PHE A 167 21.09 -9.30 2.54
CA PHE A 167 20.62 -8.66 1.30
C PHE A 167 20.98 -9.51 0.08
N LEU A 168 20.21 -9.39 -1.00
CA LEU A 168 20.43 -10.03 -2.31
C LEU A 168 20.50 -8.94 -3.39
N ARG A 169 21.05 -9.26 -4.57
CA ARG A 169 20.89 -8.35 -5.74
C ARG A 169 19.42 -8.23 -6.10
N GLU A 170 18.98 -7.05 -6.54
CA GLU A 170 17.57 -6.82 -6.88
C GLU A 170 17.01 -7.86 -7.87
N ALA A 171 17.74 -8.11 -8.97
CA ALA A 171 17.35 -9.09 -9.98
C ALA A 171 17.28 -10.53 -9.41
N GLU A 172 18.17 -10.88 -8.48
CA GLU A 172 18.14 -12.17 -7.80
C GLU A 172 16.98 -12.26 -6.81
N ALA A 173 16.72 -11.20 -6.04
CA ALA A 173 15.58 -11.13 -5.13
C ALA A 173 14.24 -11.28 -5.89
N GLN A 174 14.10 -10.64 -7.05
CA GLN A 174 12.90 -10.74 -7.87
C GLN A 174 12.74 -12.15 -8.48
N ARG A 175 13.83 -12.78 -8.94
CA ARG A 175 13.82 -14.17 -9.41
C ARG A 175 13.44 -15.14 -8.30
N LEU A 176 14.11 -15.04 -7.15
CA LEU A 176 13.83 -15.88 -5.98
C LEU A 176 12.39 -15.70 -5.49
N ARG A 177 11.85 -14.47 -5.48
CA ARG A 177 10.43 -14.22 -5.21
C ARG A 177 9.51 -14.99 -6.16
N ASN A 178 9.74 -14.89 -7.47
CA ASN A 178 8.90 -15.58 -8.45
C ASN A 178 8.97 -17.11 -8.26
N THR A 179 10.17 -17.66 -8.05
CA THR A 179 10.35 -19.10 -7.81
C THR A 179 9.68 -19.57 -6.52
N LEU A 180 9.76 -18.77 -5.44
CA LEU A 180 9.09 -19.08 -4.17
C LEU A 180 7.56 -19.05 -4.30
N LEU A 181 7.01 -18.05 -4.98
CA LEU A 181 5.57 -17.94 -5.23
C LEU A 181 5.08 -19.07 -6.14
N ALA A 182 5.83 -19.41 -7.19
CA ALA A 182 5.53 -20.54 -8.07
C ALA A 182 5.51 -21.88 -7.31
N ARG A 183 6.54 -22.15 -6.50
CA ARG A 183 6.58 -23.37 -5.68
C ARG A 183 5.47 -23.41 -4.62
N ALA A 184 5.13 -22.26 -4.03
CA ALA A 184 4.00 -22.15 -3.11
C ALA A 184 2.64 -22.38 -3.80
N ALA A 185 2.55 -22.08 -5.09
CA ALA A 185 1.43 -22.41 -5.97
C ALA A 185 1.38 -23.88 -6.41
N GLY A 186 2.40 -24.67 -6.07
CA GLY A 186 2.57 -26.04 -6.58
C GLY A 186 3.06 -26.10 -8.04
N LEU A 187 3.38 -24.95 -8.65
CA LEU A 187 3.92 -24.87 -10.01
C LEU A 187 5.42 -25.18 -9.97
N HIS A 188 5.81 -26.24 -10.68
CA HIS A 188 7.20 -26.63 -10.88
C HIS A 188 7.56 -26.33 -12.33
N TYR A 189 8.45 -25.36 -12.53
CA TYR A 189 9.02 -25.08 -13.84
C TYR A 189 10.26 -25.95 -14.04
N GLU A 190 10.41 -26.55 -15.21
CA GLU A 190 11.63 -27.31 -15.58
C GLU A 190 12.85 -26.38 -15.68
N THR A 191 12.62 -25.11 -15.98
CA THR A 191 13.63 -24.05 -15.87
C THR A 191 13.64 -23.50 -14.44
N GLU A 192 14.82 -23.30 -13.85
CA GLU A 192 14.96 -22.79 -12.48
C GLU A 192 14.42 -21.35 -12.27
N GLU A 193 14.15 -20.64 -13.38
CA GLU A 193 13.59 -19.30 -13.40
C GLU A 193 12.10 -19.32 -13.76
N ALA A 194 11.26 -18.95 -12.79
CA ALA A 194 9.84 -18.71 -13.05
C ALA A 194 9.65 -17.39 -13.85
N PRO A 195 8.90 -17.40 -14.96
CA PRO A 195 8.67 -16.21 -15.76
C PRO A 195 8.02 -15.10 -14.93
N GLN A 196 8.38 -13.85 -15.22
CA GLN A 196 7.75 -12.69 -14.57
C GLN A 196 6.30 -12.61 -15.01
N ALA A 197 5.36 -12.75 -14.07
CA ALA A 197 3.95 -12.65 -14.38
C ALA A 197 3.61 -11.23 -14.89
N PRO A 198 2.84 -11.09 -15.99
CA PRO A 198 2.51 -9.80 -16.59
C PRO A 198 1.81 -8.90 -15.57
N GLU A 199 2.18 -7.62 -15.54
CA GLU A 199 1.59 -6.60 -14.67
C GLU A 199 0.78 -5.64 -15.52
N ARG A 200 -0.55 -5.65 -15.36
CA ARG A 200 -1.42 -4.63 -15.94
C ARG A 200 -1.62 -3.51 -14.92
N GLN A 201 -1.07 -2.34 -15.20
CA GLN A 201 -1.22 -1.19 -14.31
C GLN A 201 -2.69 -0.75 -14.27
N VAL A 202 -3.25 -0.65 -13.06
CA VAL A 202 -4.63 -0.22 -12.83
C VAL A 202 -4.66 1.22 -12.35
N LEU A 203 -3.73 1.60 -11.46
CA LEU A 203 -3.72 2.91 -10.82
C LEU A 203 -2.30 3.41 -10.57
N ASP A 204 -2.08 4.70 -10.82
CA ASP A 204 -0.90 5.45 -10.39
C ASP A 204 -1.36 6.66 -9.59
N VAL A 205 -0.80 6.87 -8.40
CA VAL A 205 -1.12 8.03 -7.59
C VAL A 205 -0.12 9.15 -7.89
N PRO A 206 -0.55 10.26 -8.51
CA PRO A 206 0.37 11.33 -8.86
C PRO A 206 0.93 11.99 -7.59
N THR A 207 2.23 12.30 -7.59
CA THR A 207 2.94 12.90 -6.45
C THR A 207 2.34 14.24 -6.03
N SER A 208 1.83 15.04 -6.97
CA SER A 208 1.15 16.30 -6.69
C SER A 208 -0.12 16.10 -5.85
N ARG A 209 -0.92 15.08 -6.18
CA ARG A 209 -2.12 14.71 -5.42
C ARG A 209 -1.74 14.21 -4.04
N LEU A 210 -0.67 13.41 -3.91
CA LEU A 210 -0.16 12.99 -2.61
C LEU A 210 0.22 14.20 -1.73
N LEU A 211 1.04 15.13 -2.26
CA LEU A 211 1.44 16.33 -1.54
C LEU A 211 0.25 17.20 -1.15
N ALA A 212 -0.69 17.43 -2.06
CA ALA A 212 -1.90 18.19 -1.78
C ALA A 212 -2.79 17.51 -0.72
N SER A 213 -2.85 16.18 -0.72
CA SER A 213 -3.57 15.39 0.30
C SER A 213 -2.97 15.54 1.70
N LEU A 214 -1.64 15.68 1.78
CA LEU A 214 -0.90 15.93 3.02
C LEU A 214 -1.05 17.38 3.48
N ALA A 215 -1.08 18.33 2.55
CA ALA A 215 -1.38 19.73 2.83
C ALA A 215 -2.81 19.90 3.40
N LEU A 216 -3.77 19.16 2.85
CA LEU A 216 -5.16 19.09 3.34
C LEU A 216 -5.35 18.05 4.46
N SER A 217 -4.28 17.65 5.15
CA SER A 217 -4.39 16.73 6.29
C SER A 217 -4.86 17.47 7.54
N GLY A 218 -5.72 16.83 8.33
CA GLY A 218 -6.18 17.41 9.60
C GLY A 218 -5.03 17.72 10.57
N SER A 219 -3.97 16.91 10.56
CA SER A 219 -2.76 17.13 11.37
C SER A 219 -2.04 18.43 11.02
N LEU A 220 -1.87 18.75 9.72
CA LEU A 220 -1.21 20.00 9.33
C LEU A 220 -2.08 21.21 9.68
N VAL A 221 -3.38 21.15 9.39
CA VAL A 221 -4.30 22.26 9.69
C VAL A 221 -4.38 22.51 11.20
N THR A 222 -4.52 21.47 12.02
CA THR A 222 -4.51 21.62 13.48
C THR A 222 -3.17 22.17 13.99
N ALA A 223 -2.04 21.70 13.46
CA ALA A 223 -0.73 22.23 13.83
C ALA A 223 -0.61 23.73 13.49
N VAL A 224 -1.02 24.14 12.29
CA VAL A 224 -1.03 25.55 11.88
C VAL A 224 -1.93 26.39 12.79
N LEU A 225 -3.14 25.91 13.11
CA LEU A 225 -4.05 26.63 14.02
C LEU A 225 -3.46 26.78 15.43
N ILE A 226 -2.82 25.73 15.97
CA ILE A 226 -2.12 25.79 17.26
C ILE A 226 -0.98 26.80 17.20
N MET A 227 -0.14 26.75 16.16
CA MET A 227 0.98 27.67 15.99
C MET A 227 0.51 29.12 15.87
N VAL A 228 -0.53 29.39 15.08
CA VAL A 228 -1.14 30.71 14.98
C VAL A 228 -1.66 31.16 16.35
N GLY A 229 -2.39 30.31 17.07
CA GLY A 229 -2.88 30.62 18.41
C GLY A 229 -1.76 30.93 19.41
N MET A 230 -0.64 30.20 19.36
CA MET A 230 0.55 30.47 20.18
C MET A 230 1.16 31.84 19.85
N VAL A 231 1.37 32.14 18.56
CA VAL A 231 1.92 33.43 18.12
C VAL A 231 0.99 34.58 18.52
N THR A 232 -0.31 34.44 18.29
CA THR A 232 -1.31 35.44 18.67
C THR A 232 -1.30 35.68 20.18
N THR A 233 -1.23 34.62 21.00
CA THR A 233 -1.14 34.73 22.46
C THR A 233 0.11 35.47 22.90
N ALA A 234 1.27 35.18 22.29
CA ALA A 234 2.52 35.85 22.58
C ALA A 234 2.47 37.35 22.25
N VAL A 235 1.91 37.69 21.09
CA VAL A 235 1.76 39.09 20.63
C VAL A 235 0.80 39.88 21.51
N ILE A 236 -0.34 39.28 21.90
CA ILE A 236 -1.35 39.95 22.73
C ILE A 236 -0.84 40.18 24.15
N THR A 237 -0.17 39.18 24.75
CA THR A 237 0.27 39.27 26.15
C THR A 237 1.43 40.26 26.33
N ARG A 238 2.21 40.53 25.28
CA ARG A 238 3.40 41.41 25.29
C ARG A 238 4.41 41.10 26.41
N SER A 239 4.40 39.87 26.91
CA SER A 239 5.31 39.40 27.95
C SER A 239 6.55 38.79 27.30
N THR A 240 7.73 39.28 27.69
CA THR A 240 9.02 38.74 27.24
C THR A 240 9.16 37.26 27.54
N MET A 241 8.62 36.81 28.68
CA MET A 241 8.63 35.39 29.08
C MET A 241 7.81 34.53 28.10
N VAL A 242 6.59 34.98 27.75
CA VAL A 242 5.71 34.25 26.82
C VAL A 242 6.34 34.20 25.43
N PHE A 243 6.94 35.30 24.97
CA PHE A 243 7.63 35.35 23.69
C PHE A 243 8.81 34.36 23.65
N GLY A 244 9.62 34.31 24.72
CA GLY A 244 10.73 33.36 24.85
C GLY A 244 10.29 31.89 24.82
N LEU A 245 9.16 31.55 25.45
CA LEU A 245 8.62 30.18 25.45
C LEU A 245 7.93 29.79 24.13
N THR A 246 7.56 30.76 23.30
CA THR A 246 6.80 30.49 22.07
C THR A 246 7.67 29.77 21.03
N ILE A 247 8.95 30.12 20.88
CA ILE A 247 9.83 29.49 19.88
C ILE A 247 10.02 27.98 20.16
N PRO A 248 10.39 27.54 21.39
CA PRO A 248 10.44 26.12 21.72
C PRO A 248 9.08 25.41 21.56
N ALA A 249 7.98 26.08 21.93
CA ALA A 249 6.64 25.51 21.79
C ALA A 249 6.26 25.30 20.31
N LEU A 250 6.57 26.27 19.43
CA LEU A 250 6.37 26.14 17.98
C LEU A 250 7.17 24.97 17.41
N LEU A 251 8.45 24.82 17.80
CA LEU A 251 9.25 23.66 17.40
C LEU A 251 8.68 22.34 17.92
N GLY A 252 8.15 22.34 19.15
CA GLY A 252 7.45 21.21 19.76
C GLY A 252 6.19 20.77 19.00
N VAL A 253 5.53 21.68 18.27
CA VAL A 253 4.40 21.35 17.37
C VAL A 253 4.89 21.00 15.97
N LEU A 254 5.86 21.76 15.44
CA LEU A 254 6.35 21.65 14.07
C LEU A 254 7.07 20.33 13.83
N LEU A 255 8.03 19.95 14.68
CA LEU A 255 8.88 18.78 14.46
C LEU A 255 8.08 17.46 14.45
N PRO A 256 7.19 17.18 15.43
CA PRO A 256 6.37 15.97 15.37
C PRO A 256 5.42 15.96 14.17
N THR A 257 4.83 17.11 13.83
CA THR A 257 3.94 17.23 12.67
C THR A 257 4.70 16.95 11.38
N ALA A 258 5.89 17.52 11.20
CA ALA A 258 6.75 17.28 10.06
C ALA A 258 7.15 15.79 9.97
N GLY A 259 7.50 15.15 11.08
CA GLY A 259 7.81 13.71 11.13
C GLY A 259 6.62 12.83 10.70
N LEU A 260 5.41 13.14 11.19
CA LEU A 260 4.18 12.43 10.79
C LEU A 260 3.87 12.59 9.30
N LEU A 261 3.99 13.81 8.77
CA LEU A 261 3.77 14.10 7.34
C LEU A 261 4.83 13.44 6.46
N TRP A 262 6.09 13.47 6.90
CA TRP A 262 7.19 12.80 6.21
C TRP A 262 6.98 11.29 6.14
N GLY A 263 6.57 10.66 7.24
CA GLY A 263 6.26 9.23 7.26
C GLY A 263 5.17 8.86 6.24
N ARG A 264 4.09 9.64 6.18
CA ARG A 264 3.00 9.44 5.20
C ARG A 264 3.44 9.70 3.76
N PHE A 265 4.22 10.76 3.53
CA PHE A 265 4.76 11.07 2.21
C PHE A 265 5.67 9.95 1.71
N ASN A 266 6.64 9.54 2.55
CA ASN A 266 7.58 8.48 2.23
C ASN A 266 6.86 7.17 1.86
N LEU A 267 5.78 6.82 2.59
CA LEU A 267 5.00 5.61 2.32
C LEU A 267 4.10 5.71 1.09
N GLY A 268 3.54 6.88 0.79
CA GLY A 268 2.63 7.08 -0.35
C GLY A 268 3.33 7.47 -1.65
N PHE A 269 4.63 7.77 -1.63
CA PHE A 269 5.36 8.23 -2.81
C PHE A 269 5.47 7.13 -3.88
N GLY A 270 5.19 7.48 -5.13
CA GLY A 270 5.27 6.57 -6.27
C GLY A 270 4.31 5.37 -6.16
N PHE A 271 3.17 5.55 -5.49
CA PHE A 271 2.23 4.47 -5.22
C PHE A 271 1.52 3.99 -6.50
N ARG A 272 1.72 2.72 -6.83
CA ARG A 272 1.17 2.05 -8.01
C ARG A 272 0.47 0.77 -7.64
N VAL A 273 -0.67 0.53 -8.29
CA VAL A 273 -1.44 -0.72 -8.20
C VAL A 273 -1.44 -1.38 -9.56
N ALA A 274 -1.02 -2.64 -9.61
CA ALA A 274 -1.07 -3.46 -10.81
C ALA A 274 -1.79 -4.78 -10.54
N LEU A 275 -2.55 -5.24 -11.53
CA LEU A 275 -3.11 -6.59 -11.54
C LEU A 275 -2.05 -7.55 -12.08
N SER A 276 -1.87 -8.69 -11.41
CA SER A 276 -1.01 -9.78 -11.83
C SER A 276 -1.76 -11.11 -11.64
N PRO A 277 -1.42 -12.18 -12.40
CA PRO A 277 -1.94 -13.53 -12.16
C PRO A 277 -1.85 -13.99 -10.70
N ASP A 278 -0.81 -13.54 -9.98
CA ASP A 278 -0.58 -13.86 -8.57
C ASP A 278 -1.37 -12.96 -7.60
N GLY A 279 -2.15 -11.98 -8.08
CA GLY A 279 -2.94 -11.05 -7.26
C GLY A 279 -2.63 -9.57 -7.50
N VAL A 280 -3.02 -8.71 -6.55
CA VAL A 280 -2.84 -7.26 -6.66
C VAL A 280 -1.44 -6.88 -6.19
N ARG A 281 -0.60 -6.39 -7.10
CA ARG A 281 0.75 -5.92 -6.79
C ARG A 281 0.73 -4.45 -6.42
N LEU A 282 1.28 -4.13 -5.26
CA LEU A 282 1.49 -2.77 -4.79
C LEU A 282 2.97 -2.42 -4.89
N ARG A 283 3.29 -1.25 -5.45
CA ARG A 283 4.63 -0.67 -5.41
C ARG A 283 4.57 0.72 -4.82
N HIS A 284 5.38 1.01 -3.81
CA HIS A 284 5.40 2.33 -3.18
C HIS A 284 6.66 2.54 -2.33
N GLY A 285 7.00 3.80 -2.04
CA GLY A 285 8.08 4.15 -1.12
C GLY A 285 9.17 5.02 -1.74
N LEU A 286 9.53 6.13 -1.09
CA LEU A 286 10.65 6.99 -1.54
C LEU A 286 12.00 6.48 -1.05
N LEU A 287 12.15 6.32 0.28
CA LEU A 287 13.37 5.85 0.92
C LEU A 287 13.43 4.33 0.94
N GLU A 288 12.32 3.66 1.22
CA GLU A 288 12.25 2.20 1.26
C GLU A 288 11.19 1.76 0.27
N GLN A 289 11.64 1.42 -0.94
CA GLN A 289 10.77 0.98 -2.03
C GLN A 289 10.32 -0.46 -1.74
N ARG A 290 9.00 -0.66 -1.66
CA ARG A 290 8.37 -1.95 -1.38
C ARG A 290 7.62 -2.43 -2.62
N ALA A 291 7.76 -3.71 -2.94
CA ALA A 291 6.91 -4.43 -3.88
C ALA A 291 6.21 -5.56 -3.13
N GLN A 292 4.91 -5.40 -2.88
CA GLN A 292 4.06 -6.31 -2.11
C GLN A 292 3.05 -6.97 -3.04
N THR A 293 2.72 -8.24 -2.80
CA THR A 293 1.64 -8.94 -3.52
C THR A 293 0.52 -9.24 -2.55
N LEU A 294 -0.64 -8.62 -2.78
CA LEU A 294 -1.83 -8.81 -1.99
C LEU A 294 -2.77 -9.78 -2.72
N PRO A 295 -2.95 -11.01 -2.20
CA PRO A 295 -3.91 -11.93 -2.77
C PRO A 295 -5.33 -11.46 -2.44
N PRO A 296 -6.23 -11.31 -3.42
CA PRO A 296 -7.59 -10.83 -3.18
C PRO A 296 -8.36 -11.74 -2.20
N GLY A 297 -8.17 -13.06 -2.29
CA GLY A 297 -8.78 -14.04 -1.37
C GLY A 297 -8.34 -13.88 0.10
N ARG A 298 -7.20 -13.23 0.36
CA ARG A 298 -6.71 -12.99 1.73
C ARG A 298 -7.16 -11.68 2.35
N VAL A 299 -7.87 -10.83 1.60
CA VAL A 299 -8.45 -9.62 2.17
C VAL A 299 -9.66 -9.99 3.04
N GLN A 300 -9.61 -9.52 4.28
CA GLN A 300 -10.55 -9.89 5.34
C GLN A 300 -11.58 -8.78 5.60
N ALA A 301 -11.13 -7.54 5.49
CA ALA A 301 -11.96 -6.37 5.66
C ALA A 301 -11.39 -5.23 4.82
N VAL A 302 -12.26 -4.38 4.30
CA VAL A 302 -11.86 -3.18 3.56
C VAL A 302 -12.50 -1.96 4.21
N ARG A 303 -11.72 -0.89 4.37
CA ARG A 303 -12.18 0.41 4.89
C ARG A 303 -11.91 1.48 3.87
N VAL A 304 -12.94 2.23 3.54
CA VAL A 304 -12.83 3.44 2.73
C VAL A 304 -13.02 4.65 3.64
N ASP A 305 -12.04 5.54 3.69
CA ASP A 305 -12.11 6.78 4.48
C ASP A 305 -12.04 8.05 3.62
N GLN A 306 -12.83 9.04 4.01
CA GLN A 306 -12.80 10.41 3.47
C GLN A 306 -12.74 11.43 4.62
N PRO A 307 -11.55 12.02 4.87
CA PRO A 307 -11.36 13.14 5.78
C PRO A 307 -12.23 14.35 5.40
N LEU A 308 -12.48 15.23 6.37
CA LEU A 308 -13.35 16.41 6.17
C LEU A 308 -12.86 17.32 5.04
N LEU A 309 -11.57 17.66 5.05
CA LEU A 309 -10.95 18.58 4.09
C LEU A 309 -10.84 17.98 2.68
N TRP A 310 -10.92 16.65 2.56
CA TRP A 310 -10.85 15.95 1.28
C TRP A 310 -12.21 15.90 0.55
N ARG A 311 -13.30 16.34 1.19
CA ARG A 311 -14.65 16.29 0.61
C ARG A 311 -14.85 17.23 -0.57
N GLY A 312 -14.24 18.41 -0.52
CA GLY A 312 -14.37 19.39 -1.61
C GLY A 312 -13.75 18.88 -2.91
N VAL A 313 -12.65 18.14 -2.80
CA VAL A 313 -11.91 17.54 -3.92
C VAL A 313 -12.27 16.07 -4.18
N ASP A 314 -13.24 15.54 -3.43
CA ASP A 314 -13.70 14.14 -3.43
C ASP A 314 -12.59 13.08 -3.41
N TRP A 315 -11.62 13.27 -2.51
CA TRP A 315 -10.56 12.28 -2.30
C TRP A 315 -10.93 11.24 -1.25
N TRP A 316 -10.45 10.03 -1.50
CA TRP A 316 -10.71 8.82 -0.71
C TRP A 316 -9.43 8.05 -0.48
N ARG A 317 -9.38 7.32 0.64
CA ARG A 317 -8.34 6.36 0.98
C ARG A 317 -8.96 4.98 1.17
N VAL A 318 -8.26 3.94 0.72
CA VAL A 318 -8.68 2.53 0.91
C VAL A 318 -7.63 1.79 1.72
N ARG A 319 -8.06 1.16 2.81
CA ARG A 319 -7.25 0.33 3.70
C ARG A 319 -7.86 -1.05 3.83
N VAL A 320 -7.04 -2.05 4.12
CA VAL A 320 -7.47 -3.44 4.21
C VAL A 320 -6.88 -4.14 5.41
N ASN A 321 -7.56 -5.17 5.89
CA ASN A 321 -6.94 -6.18 6.74
C ASN A 321 -6.63 -7.39 5.87
N VAL A 322 -5.39 -7.83 5.89
CA VAL A 322 -4.94 -9.00 5.11
C VAL A 322 -4.51 -10.09 6.07
N ALA A 323 -4.98 -11.32 5.84
CA ALA A 323 -4.51 -12.47 6.61
C ALA A 323 -3.04 -12.77 6.27
N GLY A 324 -2.21 -13.00 7.30
CA GLY A 324 -0.78 -13.27 7.16
C GLY A 324 0.10 -12.10 7.54
N TYR A 325 -0.33 -10.91 7.13
CA TYR A 325 0.30 -9.63 7.47
C TYR A 325 -0.09 -9.23 8.89
N VAL A 326 0.47 -9.95 9.87
CA VAL A 326 0.25 -9.64 11.29
C VAL A 326 0.92 -8.30 11.58
N GLY A 327 0.09 -7.30 11.91
CA GLY A 327 0.50 -5.94 12.23
C GLY A 327 1.48 -5.93 13.40
N ALA A 328 2.77 -5.84 13.09
CA ALA A 328 3.80 -5.58 14.08
C ALA A 328 3.76 -4.10 14.44
N THR A 329 3.45 -3.83 15.72
CA THR A 329 3.52 -2.55 16.45
C THR A 329 2.82 -1.31 15.85
N PRO A 330 2.20 -0.46 16.70
CA PRO A 330 1.40 0.69 16.26
C PRO A 330 2.17 1.77 15.48
N SER A 331 3.51 1.74 15.46
CA SER A 331 4.34 2.73 14.77
C SER A 331 4.66 2.40 13.30
N GLY A 332 4.31 1.21 12.79
CA GLY A 332 4.59 0.78 11.40
C GLY A 332 3.41 0.15 10.64
N ALA A 333 2.30 -0.12 11.32
CA ALA A 333 1.17 -0.93 10.85
C ALA A 333 0.31 -0.30 9.72
N ASP A 334 0.42 1.02 9.47
CA ASP A 334 -0.37 1.69 8.42
C ASP A 334 0.15 1.39 7.00
N SER A 335 1.36 0.83 6.85
CA SER A 335 2.05 0.71 5.55
C SER A 335 1.70 -0.54 4.74
N GLU A 336 1.62 -1.72 5.36
CA GLU A 336 1.40 -3.02 4.68
C GLU A 336 -0.07 -3.26 4.27
N ASN A 337 -0.96 -2.39 4.73
CA ASN A 337 -2.41 -2.58 4.71
C ASN A 337 -3.15 -1.41 4.02
N THR A 338 -2.43 -0.58 3.26
CA THR A 338 -3.02 0.52 2.48
C THR A 338 -3.05 0.15 0.99
N LEU A 339 -4.26 0.04 0.42
CA LEU A 339 -4.45 -0.22 -1.01
C LEU A 339 -4.50 1.05 -1.86
N LEU A 340 -4.89 2.17 -1.26
CA LEU A 340 -4.96 3.46 -1.93
C LEU A 340 -4.70 4.57 -0.90
N PRO A 341 -3.55 5.25 -0.91
CA PRO A 341 -3.25 6.29 0.07
C PRO A 341 -4.11 7.55 -0.13
N VAL A 342 -4.33 7.93 -1.39
CA VAL A 342 -5.24 8.99 -1.84
C VAL A 342 -5.63 8.74 -3.30
N GLY A 343 -6.91 8.83 -3.62
CA GLY A 343 -7.42 8.78 -4.99
C GLY A 343 -8.80 9.40 -5.11
N THR A 344 -9.29 9.49 -6.34
CA THR A 344 -10.67 9.91 -6.61
C THR A 344 -11.67 8.84 -6.18
N ARG A 345 -12.97 9.16 -6.21
CA ARG A 345 -14.03 8.17 -6.01
C ARG A 345 -13.92 6.99 -7.00
N GLN A 346 -13.62 7.27 -8.26
CA GLN A 346 -13.46 6.23 -9.28
C GLN A 346 -12.27 5.33 -8.98
N ASP A 347 -11.13 5.91 -8.55
CA ASP A 347 -9.94 5.14 -8.14
C ASP A 347 -10.28 4.20 -6.97
N ALA A 348 -11.02 4.70 -5.98
CA ALA A 348 -11.44 3.90 -4.83
C ALA A 348 -12.38 2.76 -5.23
N LEU A 349 -13.36 3.02 -6.11
CA LEU A 349 -14.27 1.99 -6.63
C LEU A 349 -13.53 0.96 -7.49
N ALA A 350 -12.57 1.37 -8.32
CA ALA A 350 -11.75 0.47 -9.12
C ALA A 350 -10.93 -0.47 -8.22
N VAL A 351 -10.25 0.07 -7.21
CA VAL A 351 -9.48 -0.73 -6.24
C VAL A 351 -10.37 -1.65 -5.42
N LEU A 352 -11.57 -1.20 -5.03
CA LEU A 352 -12.55 -2.04 -4.36
C LEU A 352 -13.00 -3.22 -5.22
N ALA A 353 -13.26 -3.00 -6.51
CA ALA A 353 -13.66 -4.04 -7.44
C ALA A 353 -12.59 -5.13 -7.62
N LEU A 354 -11.30 -4.79 -7.46
CA LEU A 354 -10.21 -5.77 -7.51
C LEU A 354 -10.21 -6.74 -6.32
N VAL A 355 -10.73 -6.31 -5.18
CA VAL A 355 -10.56 -6.99 -3.90
C VAL A 355 -11.86 -7.59 -3.37
N LEU A 356 -12.99 -6.95 -3.70
CA LEU A 356 -14.34 -7.38 -3.40
C LEU A 356 -15.17 -7.38 -4.70
N PRO A 357 -14.94 -8.35 -5.60
CA PRO A 357 -15.58 -8.35 -6.92
C PRO A 357 -17.09 -8.60 -6.88
N ASP A 358 -17.60 -9.24 -5.82
CA ASP A 358 -19.03 -9.55 -5.69
C ASP A 358 -19.55 -9.31 -4.26
N LEU A 359 -20.45 -8.34 -4.11
CA LEU A 359 -21.15 -8.07 -2.85
C LEU A 359 -22.41 -8.94 -2.68
N GLY A 360 -22.77 -9.76 -3.66
CA GLY A 360 -23.95 -10.63 -3.68
C GLY A 360 -25.23 -9.87 -3.98
N GLU A 361 -26.33 -10.62 -4.17
CA GLU A 361 -27.65 -10.03 -4.40
C GLU A 361 -28.00 -9.04 -3.29
N LEU A 362 -28.43 -7.86 -3.72
CA LEU A 362 -28.62 -6.69 -2.87
C LEU A 362 -30.03 -6.70 -2.29
N GLU A 363 -30.31 -7.67 -1.41
CA GLU A 363 -31.55 -7.70 -0.64
C GLU A 363 -31.68 -6.38 0.14
N VAL A 364 -32.83 -5.71 -0.02
CA VAL A 364 -33.15 -4.53 0.76
C VAL A 364 -33.39 -5.00 2.20
N ALA A 365 -32.74 -4.36 3.18
CA ALA A 365 -32.98 -4.57 4.61
C ALA A 365 -34.38 -4.06 5.05
N GLY A 366 -35.43 -4.48 4.34
CA GLY A 366 -36.80 -4.02 4.47
C GLY A 366 -37.52 -4.48 5.74
N GLU A 367 -36.96 -5.45 6.48
CA GLU A 367 -37.67 -6.07 7.61
C GLU A 367 -37.01 -5.82 8.99
N LEU A 368 -35.85 -5.17 9.03
CA LEU A 368 -35.08 -4.96 10.28
C LEU A 368 -35.43 -3.64 11.00
N GLY A 369 -36.20 -2.75 10.37
CA GLY A 369 -36.62 -1.46 10.93
C GLY A 369 -37.91 -1.57 11.75
N GLY A 370 -37.80 -1.62 13.08
CA GLY A 370 -38.95 -1.51 13.97
C GLY A 370 -39.66 -0.16 13.84
N GLY A 371 -40.96 -0.22 13.53
CA GLY A 371 -42.04 0.77 13.77
C GLY A 371 -41.65 2.25 13.75
N ASP A 372 -41.58 2.85 12.55
CA ASP A 372 -41.91 4.26 12.25
C ASP A 372 -41.43 4.70 10.85
N ALA A 373 -40.66 3.85 10.15
CA ALA A 373 -40.14 4.15 8.81
C ALA A 373 -40.89 3.48 7.65
N VAL A 374 -42.00 2.78 7.90
CA VAL A 374 -42.79 2.10 6.86
C VAL A 374 -44.00 2.96 6.49
N ARG A 375 -43.76 4.03 5.75
CA ARG A 375 -44.77 4.66 4.87
C ARG A 375 -44.01 5.37 3.75
N SER A 376 -44.27 4.93 2.52
CA SER A 376 -43.48 5.13 1.28
C SER A 376 -42.18 4.31 1.30
N THR A 377 -42.00 3.26 0.51
CA THR A 377 -42.38 3.03 -0.89
C THR A 377 -42.76 1.57 -1.11
N THR A 378 -44.02 1.33 -1.45
CA THR A 378 -44.49 0.10 -2.09
C THR A 378 -43.94 0.06 -3.52
N GLY A 379 -43.41 -1.09 -3.95
CA GLY A 379 -43.31 -1.45 -5.36
C GLY A 379 -42.09 -0.89 -6.11
N ASP A 380 -40.90 -1.39 -5.78
CA ASP A 380 -39.92 -1.84 -6.77
C ASP A 380 -38.72 -2.38 -5.98
N ALA A 381 -38.48 -3.69 -6.07
CA ALA A 381 -37.20 -4.26 -5.69
C ALA A 381 -36.17 -3.79 -6.73
N VAL A 382 -35.77 -2.52 -6.65
CA VAL A 382 -34.70 -1.97 -7.47
C VAL A 382 -33.46 -2.78 -7.12
N ARG A 383 -33.09 -3.70 -8.03
CA ARG A 383 -31.77 -4.33 -8.01
C ARG A 383 -30.78 -3.18 -8.14
N SER A 384 -30.25 -2.74 -7.01
CA SER A 384 -29.16 -1.77 -7.02
C SER A 384 -27.95 -2.47 -7.62
N THR A 385 -27.10 -1.74 -8.32
CA THR A 385 -25.79 -2.29 -8.69
C THR A 385 -24.89 -2.33 -7.44
N PRO A 386 -23.93 -3.27 -7.34
CA PRO A 386 -22.96 -3.27 -6.24
C PRO A 386 -22.28 -1.91 -6.06
N GLN A 387 -21.99 -1.22 -7.17
CA GLN A 387 -21.40 0.10 -7.18
C GLN A 387 -22.31 1.17 -6.53
N GLU A 388 -23.61 1.17 -6.83
CA GLU A 388 -24.58 2.09 -6.20
C GLU A 388 -24.67 1.88 -4.68
N VAL A 389 -24.63 0.63 -4.22
CA VAL A 389 -24.66 0.33 -2.79
C VAL A 389 -23.41 0.84 -2.08
N VAL A 390 -22.24 0.65 -2.69
CA VAL A 390 -21.00 1.21 -2.17
C VAL A 390 -21.07 2.74 -2.16
N GLU A 391 -21.50 3.35 -3.25
CA GLU A 391 -21.60 4.82 -3.37
C GLU A 391 -22.58 5.44 -2.36
N ALA A 392 -23.71 4.77 -2.12
CA ALA A 392 -24.66 5.12 -1.07
C ALA A 392 -24.05 4.97 0.34
N GLY A 393 -23.16 3.99 0.54
CA GLY A 393 -22.36 3.86 1.75
C GLY A 393 -21.32 4.98 1.90
N LEU A 394 -20.68 5.38 0.80
CA LEU A 394 -19.64 6.40 0.77
C LEU A 394 -20.19 7.78 1.11
N THR A 395 -21.29 8.22 0.49
CA THR A 395 -21.77 9.61 0.63
C THR A 395 -23.14 9.76 1.28
N GLY A 396 -23.95 8.69 1.29
CA GLY A 396 -25.32 8.73 1.74
C GLY A 396 -25.52 9.06 3.23
N THR A 397 -26.76 9.46 3.54
CA THR A 397 -27.30 9.71 4.88
C THR A 397 -28.74 9.21 4.94
N GLY A 398 -29.25 8.86 6.13
CA GLY A 398 -30.61 8.30 6.25
C GLY A 398 -30.76 6.93 5.58
N SER A 399 -31.97 6.42 5.42
CA SER A 399 -32.21 5.06 4.91
C SER A 399 -31.92 4.84 3.40
N GLY A 400 -31.41 5.86 2.70
CA GLY A 400 -31.06 5.76 1.29
C GLY A 400 -30.05 4.64 0.99
N GLY A 401 -30.27 3.93 -0.13
CA GLY A 401 -29.50 2.75 -0.51
C GLY A 401 -29.79 1.52 0.34
N GLY A 402 -30.89 1.51 1.11
CA GLY A 402 -31.32 0.40 1.96
C GLY A 402 -30.42 0.16 3.18
N PHE A 403 -29.88 1.24 3.76
CA PHE A 403 -29.16 1.21 5.03
C PHE A 403 -30.14 1.36 6.20
N VAL A 404 -29.88 0.65 7.30
CA VAL A 404 -30.57 0.82 8.57
C VAL A 404 -29.72 1.73 9.47
N ASN A 405 -30.30 2.83 9.94
CA ASN A 405 -29.58 3.88 10.67
C ASN A 405 -29.71 3.74 12.19
N SER A 406 -28.79 4.39 12.90
CA SER A 406 -28.92 4.58 14.35
C SER A 406 -30.22 5.32 14.70
N PRO A 407 -30.93 4.92 15.76
CA PRO A 407 -32.21 5.50 16.15
C PRO A 407 -32.05 6.93 16.71
N ARG A 408 -33.14 7.69 16.81
CA ARG A 408 -33.14 9.07 17.31
C ARG A 408 -32.45 9.27 18.69
N PRO A 409 -32.58 8.37 19.68
CA PRO A 409 -31.88 8.51 20.97
C PRO A 409 -30.35 8.55 20.85
N ALA A 410 -29.78 8.00 19.77
CA ALA A 410 -28.34 8.04 19.52
C ALA A 410 -27.79 9.48 19.40
N ARG A 411 -28.64 10.48 19.10
CA ARG A 411 -28.25 11.89 19.03
C ARG A 411 -27.63 12.43 20.33
N TRP A 412 -27.94 11.83 21.48
CA TRP A 412 -27.38 12.26 22.77
C TRP A 412 -25.93 11.81 22.96
N LEU A 413 -25.52 10.73 22.29
CA LEU A 413 -24.16 10.19 22.36
C LEU A 413 -23.32 10.61 21.15
N ASP A 414 -23.94 10.65 19.97
CA ASP A 414 -23.28 11.04 18.71
C ASP A 414 -24.19 11.98 17.90
N PRO A 415 -24.30 13.26 18.30
CA PRO A 415 -25.21 14.23 17.68
C PRO A 415 -24.90 14.53 16.21
N LEU A 416 -23.65 14.38 15.81
CA LEU A 416 -23.19 14.73 14.47
C LEU A 416 -23.25 13.56 13.49
N ALA A 417 -22.99 12.32 13.94
CA ALA A 417 -22.93 11.18 13.04
C ALA A 417 -24.16 10.26 13.09
N TRP A 418 -25.08 10.35 14.07
CA TRP A 418 -26.23 9.44 14.17
C TRP A 418 -27.07 9.32 12.88
N ARG A 419 -27.24 10.42 12.12
CA ARG A 419 -27.99 10.40 10.83
C ARG A 419 -27.28 9.63 9.72
N ARG A 420 -25.98 9.40 9.85
CA ARG A 420 -25.16 8.70 8.86
C ARG A 420 -24.78 7.31 9.33
N SER A 421 -24.53 7.12 10.62
CA SER A 421 -24.22 5.82 11.20
C SER A 421 -25.32 4.82 10.86
N GLY A 422 -24.93 3.73 10.21
CA GLY A 422 -25.86 2.69 9.79
C GLY A 422 -25.14 1.49 9.17
N PHE A 423 -25.90 0.43 8.95
CA PHE A 423 -25.41 -0.79 8.32
C PHE A 423 -26.29 -1.20 7.15
N ARG A 424 -25.73 -2.01 6.26
CA ARG A 424 -26.46 -2.72 5.21
C ARG A 424 -25.87 -4.12 5.10
N VAL A 425 -26.74 -5.13 5.07
CA VAL A 425 -26.37 -6.52 4.85
C VAL A 425 -26.68 -6.85 3.40
N THR A 426 -25.74 -7.46 2.70
CA THR A 426 -25.89 -7.96 1.34
C THR A 426 -25.74 -9.48 1.34
N GLY A 427 -25.93 -10.14 0.18
CA GLY A 427 -25.76 -11.59 0.06
C GLY A 427 -24.39 -12.08 0.53
N ASN A 428 -23.30 -11.38 0.16
CA ASN A 428 -21.94 -11.84 0.42
C ASN A 428 -21.17 -11.00 1.46
N ALA A 429 -21.65 -9.82 1.84
CA ALA A 429 -20.93 -8.91 2.73
C ALA A 429 -21.86 -8.10 3.65
N VAL A 430 -21.26 -7.50 4.68
CA VAL A 430 -21.87 -6.47 5.51
C VAL A 430 -21.11 -5.16 5.35
N LEU A 431 -21.87 -4.09 5.14
CA LEU A 431 -21.36 -2.73 5.00
C LEU A 431 -21.73 -1.94 6.26
N LEU A 432 -20.74 -1.34 6.91
CA LEU A 432 -20.92 -0.47 8.06
C LEU A 432 -20.47 0.93 7.69
N ARG A 433 -21.36 1.91 7.70
CA ARG A 433 -21.02 3.31 7.47
C ARG A 433 -21.11 4.11 8.75
N ARG A 434 -20.15 5.01 8.99
CA ARG A 434 -20.11 5.83 10.21
C ARG A 434 -19.34 7.13 10.02
N GLY A 435 -19.48 8.01 11.03
CA GLY A 435 -18.71 9.24 11.19
C GLY A 435 -19.18 10.40 10.30
N ARG A 436 -19.06 11.62 10.85
CA ARG A 436 -19.42 12.87 10.16
C ARG A 436 -18.25 13.80 9.88
N LEU A 437 -17.17 13.77 10.66
CA LEU A 437 -15.93 14.50 10.36
C LEU A 437 -14.99 13.65 9.50
N LEU A 438 -14.86 12.37 9.85
CA LEU A 438 -14.23 11.35 9.03
C LEU A 438 -15.34 10.41 8.53
N ARG A 439 -15.63 10.42 7.22
CA ARG A 439 -16.56 9.45 6.65
C ARG A 439 -15.81 8.13 6.55
N GLN A 440 -16.40 7.07 7.10
CA GLN A 440 -15.86 5.71 6.99
C GLN A 440 -16.94 4.78 6.46
N LEU A 441 -16.54 3.89 5.57
CA LEU A 441 -17.31 2.75 5.10
C LEU A 441 -16.44 1.50 5.26
N ASP A 442 -16.86 0.57 6.11
CA ASP A 442 -16.22 -0.72 6.29
C ASP A 442 -17.03 -1.77 5.52
N LEU A 443 -16.36 -2.60 4.72
CA LEU A 443 -16.93 -3.71 3.96
C LEU A 443 -16.29 -5.01 4.43
N LEU A 444 -17.12 -5.97 4.83
CA LEU A 444 -16.68 -7.25 5.37
C LEU A 444 -17.44 -8.39 4.71
N PRO A 445 -16.76 -9.29 3.98
CA PRO A 445 -17.40 -10.51 3.51
C PRO A 445 -17.83 -11.39 4.68
N HIS A 446 -19.03 -11.99 4.60
CA HIS A 446 -19.58 -12.86 5.66
C HIS A 446 -18.64 -14.02 5.98
N ALA A 447 -18.00 -14.59 4.95
CA ALA A 447 -17.05 -15.68 5.09
C ALA A 447 -15.78 -15.32 5.89
N ARG A 448 -15.49 -14.03 6.08
CA ARG A 448 -14.27 -13.51 6.73
C ARG A 448 -14.48 -12.99 8.15
N ILE A 449 -15.73 -12.98 8.63
CA ILE A 449 -16.06 -12.57 10.00
C ILE A 449 -15.64 -13.70 10.96
N GLN A 450 -14.70 -13.41 11.87
CA GLN A 450 -14.22 -14.38 12.86
C GLN A 450 -15.17 -14.49 14.05
N SER A 451 -15.60 -13.35 14.57
CA SER A 451 -16.64 -13.27 15.59
C SER A 451 -17.35 -11.93 15.51
N CYS A 452 -18.53 -11.86 16.14
CA CYS A 452 -19.32 -10.66 16.26
C CYS A 452 -19.80 -10.54 17.70
N GLY A 453 -20.01 -9.32 18.19
CA GLY A 453 -20.41 -9.08 19.56
C GLY A 453 -21.20 -7.80 19.72
N LEU A 454 -21.96 -7.76 20.82
CA LEU A 454 -22.64 -6.56 21.29
C LEU A 454 -21.99 -6.10 22.60
N ALA A 455 -21.74 -4.80 22.69
CA ALA A 455 -21.30 -4.15 23.91
C ALA A 455 -22.33 -3.08 24.29
N GLN A 456 -22.68 -3.02 25.57
CA GLN A 456 -23.63 -2.04 26.09
C GLN A 456 -23.04 -1.35 27.32
N GLY A 457 -22.70 -0.06 27.18
CA GLY A 457 -22.29 0.78 28.31
C GLY A 457 -23.47 1.28 29.15
N PRO A 458 -23.24 1.86 30.35
CA PRO A 458 -24.30 2.33 31.25
C PRO A 458 -25.27 3.36 30.61
N LEU A 459 -24.72 4.34 29.88
CA LEU A 459 -25.51 5.35 29.17
C LEU A 459 -26.28 4.76 27.98
N GLN A 460 -25.68 3.79 27.28
CA GLN A 460 -26.35 3.09 26.19
C GLN A 460 -27.52 2.26 26.71
N ARG A 461 -27.35 1.56 27.84
CA ARG A 461 -28.43 0.83 28.53
C ARG A 461 -29.61 1.75 28.88
N ARG A 462 -29.35 2.93 29.43
CA ARG A 462 -30.41 3.91 29.74
C ARG A 462 -31.16 4.41 28.50
N LEU A 463 -30.51 4.43 27.33
CA LEU A 463 -31.08 4.91 26.07
C LEU A 463 -31.60 3.79 25.16
N GLY A 464 -31.55 2.51 25.59
CA GLY A 464 -31.94 1.36 24.77
C GLY A 464 -31.03 1.14 23.55
N LEU A 465 -29.75 1.46 23.70
CA LEU A 465 -28.73 1.40 22.64
C LEU A 465 -27.70 0.30 22.91
N VAL A 466 -27.06 -0.17 21.84
CA VAL A 466 -25.94 -1.14 21.86
C VAL A 466 -24.90 -0.77 20.80
N SER A 467 -23.64 -1.12 21.05
CA SER A 467 -22.56 -1.07 20.05
C SER A 467 -22.36 -2.45 19.44
N PHE A 468 -22.42 -2.54 18.13
CA PHE A 468 -22.14 -3.77 17.39
C PHE A 468 -20.68 -3.79 16.93
N ALA A 469 -19.96 -4.88 17.19
CA ALA A 469 -18.56 -5.06 16.82
C ALA A 469 -18.40 -6.33 15.96
N LEU A 470 -17.64 -6.20 14.87
CA LEU A 470 -17.19 -7.32 14.06
C LEU A 470 -15.68 -7.48 14.26
N HIS A 471 -15.25 -8.69 14.57
CA HIS A 471 -13.85 -9.01 14.73
C HIS A 471 -13.32 -9.69 13.47
N SER A 472 -12.27 -9.09 12.92
CA SER A 472 -11.45 -9.62 11.82
C SER A 472 -10.01 -9.76 12.32
N PRO A 473 -9.11 -10.44 11.57
CA PRO A 473 -7.68 -10.44 11.86
C PRO A 473 -7.13 -9.03 12.13
N PRO A 474 -6.10 -8.91 12.99
CA PRO A 474 -5.55 -7.62 13.40
C PRO A 474 -5.08 -6.82 12.18
N GLY A 475 -5.46 -5.55 12.14
CA GLY A 475 -5.12 -4.63 11.06
C GLY A 475 -5.75 -3.25 11.28
N PRO A 476 -5.57 -2.30 10.34
CA PRO A 476 -6.06 -0.93 10.47
C PRO A 476 -7.59 -0.81 10.42
N VAL A 477 -8.30 -1.87 10.01
CA VAL A 477 -9.76 -1.93 9.98
C VAL A 477 -10.27 -2.60 11.24
N THR A 478 -10.97 -1.84 12.07
CA THR A 478 -11.68 -2.31 13.27
C THR A 478 -13.17 -2.03 13.07
N PRO A 479 -13.89 -2.97 12.44
CA PRO A 479 -15.26 -2.73 12.03
C PRO A 479 -16.21 -2.77 13.24
N GLY A 480 -17.00 -1.72 13.36
CA GLY A 480 -17.98 -1.62 14.42
C GLY A 480 -18.90 -0.43 14.22
N LEU A 481 -20.14 -0.58 14.68
CA LEU A 481 -21.17 0.42 14.56
C LEU A 481 -21.71 0.74 15.96
N PRO A 482 -21.43 1.95 16.50
CA PRO A 482 -21.93 2.33 17.80
C PRO A 482 -23.40 2.75 17.72
N HIS A 483 -24.09 2.68 18.87
CA HIS A 483 -25.41 3.29 19.09
C HIS A 483 -26.53 2.78 18.16
N LEU A 484 -26.63 1.46 17.96
CA LEU A 484 -27.80 0.82 17.37
C LEU A 484 -28.90 0.63 18.41
N ALA A 485 -30.16 0.56 17.98
CA ALA A 485 -31.25 0.15 18.86
C ALA A 485 -31.00 -1.29 19.34
N GLU A 486 -31.25 -1.58 20.61
CA GLU A 486 -30.98 -2.90 21.21
C GLU A 486 -31.61 -4.05 20.44
N ALA A 487 -32.90 -3.95 20.10
CA ALA A 487 -33.60 -4.97 19.32
C ALA A 487 -33.01 -5.17 17.91
N VAL A 488 -32.53 -4.10 17.27
CA VAL A 488 -31.90 -4.17 15.94
C VAL A 488 -30.52 -4.80 16.04
N GLY A 489 -29.73 -4.41 17.06
CA GLY A 489 -28.42 -4.99 17.31
C GLY A 489 -28.48 -6.49 17.61
N ALA A 490 -29.45 -6.94 18.41
CA ALA A 490 -29.67 -8.35 18.71
C ALA A 490 -30.03 -9.17 17.44
N ARG A 491 -30.92 -8.66 16.60
CA ARG A 491 -31.26 -9.31 15.32
C ARG A 491 -30.08 -9.35 14.36
N LEU A 492 -29.37 -8.23 14.21
CA LEU A 492 -28.17 -8.16 13.36
C LEU A 492 -27.12 -9.17 13.84
N LEU A 493 -26.92 -9.31 15.15
CA LEU A 493 -26.00 -10.30 15.70
C LEU A 493 -26.39 -11.72 15.29
N ALA A 494 -27.67 -12.11 15.49
CA ALA A 494 -28.15 -13.43 15.10
C ALA A 494 -28.01 -13.68 13.59
N GLU A 495 -28.44 -12.72 12.76
CA GLU A 495 -28.34 -12.81 11.31
C GLU A 495 -26.89 -12.94 10.83
N GLN A 496 -25.96 -12.16 11.39
CA GLN A 496 -24.55 -12.24 11.01
C GLN A 496 -23.92 -13.56 11.44
N ILE A 497 -24.31 -14.14 12.57
CA ILE A 497 -23.84 -15.48 12.98
C ILE A 497 -24.23 -16.53 11.94
N ASP A 498 -25.49 -16.51 11.50
CA ASP A 498 -26.00 -17.49 10.54
C ASP A 498 -25.43 -17.29 9.14
N ARG A 499 -25.43 -16.06 8.61
CA ARG A 499 -24.85 -15.74 7.30
C ARG A 499 -23.35 -16.04 7.27
N SER A 500 -22.60 -15.68 8.32
CA SER A 500 -21.16 -15.99 8.40
C SER A 500 -20.90 -17.49 8.43
N ARG A 501 -21.75 -18.27 9.12
CA ARG A 501 -21.65 -19.73 9.16
C ARG A 501 -21.90 -20.34 7.77
N GLN A 502 -22.98 -19.92 7.11
CA GLN A 502 -23.33 -20.42 5.77
C GLN A 502 -22.27 -20.04 4.73
N ALA A 503 -21.83 -18.77 4.73
CA ALA A 503 -20.79 -18.30 3.83
C ALA A 503 -19.46 -19.04 4.04
N ARG A 504 -19.08 -19.35 5.30
CA ARG A 504 -17.90 -20.17 5.60
C ARG A 504 -18.05 -21.62 5.17
N ALA A 505 -19.26 -22.18 5.23
CA ALA A 505 -19.52 -23.54 4.77
C ALA A 505 -19.42 -23.67 3.24
N GLN A 506 -19.80 -22.60 2.52
CA GLN A 506 -19.68 -22.53 1.06
C GLN A 506 -18.29 -22.10 0.60
N ALA A 507 -17.54 -21.36 1.43
CA ALA A 507 -16.17 -20.97 1.15
C ALA A 507 -15.26 -22.21 1.18
N GLY A 508 -14.91 -22.72 -0.01
CA GLY A 508 -13.89 -23.75 -0.16
C GLY A 508 -12.51 -23.29 0.33
N PRO A 509 -11.52 -24.19 0.40
CA PRO A 509 -10.15 -23.80 0.73
C PRO A 509 -9.64 -22.76 -0.26
N GLU A 510 -9.21 -21.60 0.26
CA GLU A 510 -8.68 -20.46 -0.50
C GLU A 510 -7.33 -20.80 -1.14
N ARG A 511 -7.35 -21.62 -2.18
CA ARG A 511 -6.18 -21.98 -2.96
C ARG A 511 -5.95 -20.95 -4.07
N TRP A 512 -5.78 -19.69 -3.66
CA TRP A 512 -5.67 -18.56 -4.60
C TRP A 512 -4.42 -18.65 -5.50
N MET A 513 -3.40 -19.39 -5.06
CA MET A 513 -2.19 -19.68 -5.85
C MET A 513 -2.38 -20.88 -6.80
N GLU A 514 -3.38 -21.74 -6.61
CA GLU A 514 -3.67 -22.75 -7.61
C GLU A 514 -4.22 -22.05 -8.84
N ALA A 515 -3.49 -22.16 -9.95
CA ALA A 515 -3.95 -21.73 -11.25
C ALA A 515 -5.22 -22.53 -11.60
N SER A 516 -6.39 -22.00 -11.27
CA SER A 516 -7.63 -22.54 -11.79
C SER A 516 -7.59 -22.35 -13.31
N PRO A 517 -7.56 -23.42 -14.13
CA PRO A 517 -7.44 -23.30 -15.60
C PRO A 517 -8.59 -22.50 -16.22
N ASN A 518 -9.71 -22.36 -15.49
CA ASN A 518 -10.88 -21.61 -15.91
C ASN A 518 -10.76 -20.08 -15.76
N ARG A 519 -9.75 -19.57 -15.04
CA ARG A 519 -9.52 -18.12 -14.90
C ARG A 519 -8.76 -17.54 -16.09
N LEU A 520 -7.76 -18.27 -16.60
CA LEU A 520 -7.01 -17.90 -17.82
C LEU A 520 -7.89 -17.87 -19.07
N ARG A 521 -8.90 -18.74 -19.19
CA ARG A 521 -9.88 -18.70 -20.30
C ARG A 521 -10.77 -17.45 -20.30
N ARG A 522 -10.97 -16.81 -19.15
CA ARG A 522 -11.79 -15.60 -19.06
C ARG A 522 -11.00 -14.34 -19.44
N ASP A 523 -9.66 -14.43 -19.41
CA ASP A 523 -8.72 -13.38 -19.75
C ASP A 523 -8.15 -13.52 -21.18
N GLU A 524 -8.59 -14.50 -21.98
CA GLU A 524 -8.43 -14.49 -23.44
C GLU A 524 -9.38 -13.44 -24.06
N VAL A 525 -9.12 -12.16 -23.75
CA VAL A 525 -9.44 -11.07 -24.66
C VAL A 525 -8.31 -11.08 -25.70
N PRO A 526 -8.57 -11.20 -27.01
CA PRO A 526 -7.51 -11.18 -28.00
C PRO A 526 -6.72 -9.89 -27.82
N ALA A 527 -5.40 -10.01 -27.71
CA ALA A 527 -4.50 -8.88 -27.86
C ALA A 527 -4.80 -8.26 -29.24
N GLN A 528 -5.52 -7.14 -29.25
CA GLN A 528 -5.58 -6.31 -30.44
C GLN A 528 -4.21 -5.65 -30.58
N ASP A 529 -3.32 -6.32 -31.29
CA ASP A 529 -2.22 -5.66 -32.00
C ASP A 529 -2.87 -4.72 -33.03
N GLY A 530 -3.02 -3.46 -32.63
CA GLY A 530 -3.64 -2.42 -33.42
C GLY A 530 -2.79 -1.16 -33.43
N SER A 531 -1.60 -1.24 -34.03
CA SER A 531 -1.06 -0.05 -34.73
C SER A 531 -2.13 0.38 -35.75
N PRO A 532 -2.47 1.68 -35.87
CA PRO A 532 -3.48 2.10 -36.83
C PRO A 532 -2.90 1.91 -38.24
N VAL A 533 -3.30 0.82 -38.90
CA VAL A 533 -3.10 0.65 -40.34
C VAL A 533 -4.12 1.55 -41.03
N LEU A 534 -3.63 2.69 -41.52
CA LEU A 534 -4.36 3.50 -42.50
C LEU A 534 -4.62 2.62 -43.74
N PRO A 535 -5.86 2.53 -44.24
CA PRO A 535 -6.14 1.75 -45.44
C PRO A 535 -5.60 2.49 -46.66
N GLU A 536 -4.64 1.89 -47.36
CA GLU A 536 -4.29 2.27 -48.73
C GLU A 536 -5.38 1.81 -49.71
N PRO A 537 -5.65 2.58 -50.78
CA PRO A 537 -6.82 2.38 -51.63
C PRO A 537 -6.59 1.21 -52.59
N SER A 538 -7.37 0.14 -52.42
CA SER A 538 -7.40 -0.96 -53.38
C SER A 538 -8.27 -0.57 -54.59
N ALA A 539 -7.60 -0.38 -55.72
CA ALA A 539 -8.23 -0.27 -57.01
C ALA A 539 -8.76 -1.64 -57.49
N GLN A 540 -9.81 -1.57 -58.32
CA GLN A 540 -10.29 -2.57 -59.30
C GLN A 540 -11.31 -3.61 -58.83
N ALA A 541 -12.59 -3.34 -59.16
CA ALA A 541 -13.45 -4.30 -59.85
C ALA A 541 -14.59 -3.57 -60.60
N GLU A 542 -14.53 -3.73 -61.93
CA GLU A 542 -15.37 -3.34 -63.08
C GLU A 542 -16.90 -3.13 -62.98
N ALA A 543 -17.31 -2.08 -63.71
CA ALA A 543 -18.38 -1.96 -64.73
C ALA A 543 -19.88 -1.94 -64.30
N PRO A 544 -20.69 -1.05 -64.92
CA PRO A 544 -21.13 -1.27 -66.31
C PRO A 544 -21.00 -0.06 -67.26
N ALA A 545 -20.98 -0.38 -68.56
CA ALA A 545 -20.99 0.54 -69.69
C ALA A 545 -22.41 1.02 -70.05
N GLN A 546 -22.50 2.26 -70.59
CA GLN A 546 -23.51 2.91 -71.47
C GLN A 546 -23.49 4.42 -71.14
N ALA A 547 -23.52 5.43 -72.01
CA ALA A 547 -23.41 5.61 -73.44
C ALA A 547 -23.16 7.13 -73.70
N GLU A 548 -22.46 7.46 -74.79
CA GLU A 548 -22.55 8.68 -75.63
C GLU A 548 -22.32 10.12 -75.10
N THR A 549 -21.37 10.78 -75.80
CA THR A 549 -20.99 12.21 -76.01
C THR A 549 -22.21 13.07 -76.47
N PRO A 550 -22.29 14.43 -76.38
CA PRO A 550 -21.25 15.34 -76.91
C PRO A 550 -21.07 16.79 -76.39
N ALA A 551 -19.99 17.41 -76.93
CA ALA A 551 -19.79 18.86 -77.20
C ALA A 551 -19.61 19.79 -75.97
N GLN A 552 -18.82 20.87 -75.93
CA GLN A 552 -18.13 21.76 -76.89
C GLN A 552 -17.17 22.62 -76.00
N ALA A 553 -15.91 22.82 -76.36
CA ALA A 553 -15.36 24.05 -76.97
C ALA A 553 -14.63 25.01 -75.99
N GLU A 554 -13.51 25.53 -76.51
CA GLU A 554 -12.81 26.79 -76.18
C GLU A 554 -11.77 26.87 -75.04
N THR A 555 -10.52 26.82 -75.50
CA THR A 555 -9.24 27.41 -75.07
C THR A 555 -9.31 28.96 -74.99
N PRO A 556 -8.22 29.71 -74.69
CA PRO A 556 -7.32 29.81 -73.52
C PRO A 556 -7.27 31.26 -72.95
N ALA A 557 -6.58 31.50 -71.83
CA ALA A 557 -5.78 32.74 -71.68
C ALA A 557 -4.75 32.68 -70.54
N GLN A 558 -3.48 32.87 -70.94
CA GLN A 558 -2.43 33.68 -70.29
C GLN A 558 -1.89 33.19 -68.93
N ALA A 559 -0.72 32.55 -68.85
CA ALA A 559 0.64 33.05 -69.08
C ALA A 559 1.02 34.23 -68.17
N GLU A 560 1.78 33.96 -67.11
CA GLU A 560 3.06 34.63 -66.84
C GLU A 560 3.87 33.93 -65.75
N THR A 561 5.17 33.79 -66.04
CA THR A 561 6.23 33.12 -65.27
C THR A 561 6.93 34.14 -64.33
N PRO A 562 8.00 33.82 -63.57
CA PRO A 562 8.36 34.37 -62.24
C PRO A 562 9.46 35.49 -62.44
N PRO A 563 10.40 35.90 -61.52
CA PRO A 563 10.81 35.28 -60.25
C PRO A 563 11.36 36.22 -59.11
N SER A 564 11.62 35.60 -57.94
CA SER A 564 12.80 35.81 -57.05
C SER A 564 12.99 37.15 -56.27
N PRO A 565 14.00 37.28 -55.38
CA PRO A 565 13.78 37.42 -53.93
C PRO A 565 14.34 38.72 -53.32
N GLY A 566 14.05 39.01 -52.05
CA GLY A 566 14.69 40.14 -51.37
C GLY A 566 14.25 40.40 -49.93
N VAL A 567 15.07 39.91 -48.99
CA VAL A 567 15.57 40.58 -47.76
C VAL A 567 14.70 41.70 -47.16
N ARG A 568 14.17 41.44 -45.95
CA ARG A 568 14.56 42.13 -44.71
C ARG A 568 14.10 41.38 -43.48
#